data_AF-A0A6N8Z0X5-F1
#
_entry.id   AF-A0A6N8Z0X5-F1
#
_cell.length_a   1.000
_cell.length_b   1.000
_cell.length_c   1.000
_cell.angle_alpha   90.00
_cell.angle_beta   90.00
_cell.angle_gamma   90.00
#
_symmetry.space_group_name_H-M   'P 1'
#
loop_
_entity.id
_entity.type
_entity.pdbx_description
1 polymer ?
#
loop_
_entity_poly.entity_id
_entity_poly.type
_entity_poly.pdbx_seq_one_letter_code
_entity_poly.pdbx_strand_id
1 'polypeptide(L)'
;MTDLGHILAGLVQRTDEGSLKWNRTVQNNQFVTALDAIVIAVVEYEADWGKRRYRLDIFDEAGELADSFDFRDTTPEQVSQLERLFVLARRSANKVDSTLQKIARALEI
;
A
#
# COMPACT_ATOMS: atom_id res chain seq x y z
N MET A 1 2.17 -1.95 23.19
CA MET A 1 2.68 -1.17 22.06
C MET A 1 2.60 -2.06 20.85
N THR A 2 1.69 -1.77 19.92
CA THR A 2 1.63 -2.44 18.64
C THR A 2 2.82 -1.93 17.82
N ASP A 3 3.69 -2.83 17.37
CA ASP A 3 4.87 -2.41 16.60
C ASP A 3 4.48 -2.20 15.14
N LEU A 4 4.22 -0.94 14.77
CA LEU A 4 3.93 -0.52 13.41
C LEU A 4 4.97 -1.03 12.40
N GLY A 5 6.25 -1.15 12.81
CA GLY A 5 7.30 -1.70 11.95
C GLY A 5 7.04 -3.17 11.58
N HIS A 6 6.60 -3.98 12.54
CA HIS A 6 6.22 -5.38 12.27
C HIS A 6 4.98 -5.47 11.36
N ILE A 7 4.00 -4.59 11.55
CA ILE A 7 2.80 -4.54 10.69
C ILE A 7 3.20 -4.19 9.25
N LEU A 8 3.97 -3.12 9.06
CA LEU A 8 4.41 -2.68 7.74
C LEU A 8 5.26 -3.74 7.04
N ALA A 9 6.21 -4.36 7.75
CA ALA A 9 7.01 -5.45 7.21
C ALA A 9 6.13 -6.62 6.73
N GLY A 10 5.13 -7.02 7.54
CA GLY A 10 4.18 -8.07 7.17
C GLY A 10 3.33 -7.72 5.96
N LEU A 11 2.83 -6.48 5.86
CA LEU A 11 2.06 -6.00 4.71
C LEU A 11 2.90 -5.97 3.43
N VAL A 12 4.14 -5.49 3.52
CA VAL A 12 5.09 -5.45 2.39
C VAL A 12 5.36 -6.86 1.91
N GLN A 13 5.76 -7.76 2.81
CA GLN A 13 6.07 -9.16 2.47
C GLN A 13 4.87 -9.83 1.79
N ARG A 14 3.70 -9.78 2.42
CA ARG A 14 2.50 -10.45 1.90
C ARG A 14 2.02 -9.85 0.58
N THR A 15 2.26 -8.57 0.31
CA THR A 15 1.98 -7.96 -0.99
C THR A 15 2.96 -8.41 -2.06
N ASP A 16 4.25 -8.48 -1.73
CA ASP A 16 5.32 -8.91 -2.63
C ASP A 16 5.14 -10.38 -3.07
N GLU A 17 4.70 -11.24 -2.15
CA GLU A 17 4.32 -12.63 -2.41
C GLU A 17 3.01 -12.77 -3.20
N GLY A 18 2.29 -11.68 -3.45
CA GLY A 18 0.99 -11.68 -4.14
C GLY A 18 -0.17 -12.24 -3.30
N SER A 19 0.03 -12.46 -2.00
CA SER A 19 -1.02 -12.95 -1.09
C SER A 19 -2.03 -11.86 -0.71
N LEU A 20 -1.64 -10.58 -0.77
CA LEU A 20 -2.56 -9.45 -0.62
C LEU A 20 -3.03 -8.92 -1.96
N LYS A 21 -4.36 -8.92 -2.11
CA LYS A 21 -5.03 -8.34 -3.27
C LYS A 21 -5.38 -6.90 -2.96
N TRP A 22 -4.72 -5.98 -3.63
CA TRP A 22 -5.00 -4.56 -3.55
C TRP A 22 -5.99 -4.17 -4.65
N ASN A 23 -6.92 -3.29 -4.30
CA ASN A 23 -7.91 -2.75 -5.22
C ASN A 23 -7.76 -1.24 -5.33
N ARG A 24 -8.10 -0.71 -6.52
CA ARG A 24 -8.25 0.72 -6.72
C ARG A 24 -9.48 1.22 -5.98
N THR A 25 -9.40 2.43 -5.46
CA THR A 25 -10.57 3.18 -5.05
C THR A 25 -10.98 4.17 -6.14
N VAL A 26 -11.97 5.02 -5.86
CA VAL A 26 -12.27 6.19 -6.71
C VAL A 26 -11.13 7.21 -6.73
N GLN A 27 -10.22 7.17 -5.75
CA GLN A 27 -9.05 8.02 -5.67
C GLN A 27 -7.84 7.29 -6.29
N ASN A 28 -7.20 7.92 -7.28
CA ASN A 28 -6.08 7.31 -8.03
C ASN A 28 -4.83 7.07 -7.18
N ASN A 29 -4.73 7.75 -6.06
CA ASN A 29 -3.63 7.75 -5.09
C ASN A 29 -3.95 6.94 -3.83
N GLN A 30 -5.00 6.11 -3.85
CA GLN A 30 -5.38 5.26 -2.73
C GLN A 30 -5.65 3.82 -3.20
N PHE A 31 -5.06 2.88 -2.50
CA PHE A 31 -5.26 1.45 -2.72
C PHE A 31 -5.71 0.79 -1.44
N VAL A 32 -6.64 -0.16 -1.54
CA VAL A 32 -7.22 -0.84 -0.37
C VAL A 32 -7.07 -2.35 -0.46
N THR A 33 -6.89 -3.00 0.68
CA THR A 33 -6.94 -4.44 0.83
C THR A 33 -7.72 -4.82 2.08
N ALA A 34 -8.30 -6.01 2.09
CA ALA A 34 -9.01 -6.54 3.24
C ALA A 34 -8.16 -7.64 3.90
N LEU A 35 -8.06 -7.58 5.23
CA LEU A 35 -7.46 -8.57 6.09
C LEU A 35 -8.52 -9.03 7.09
N ASP A 36 -9.16 -10.16 6.80
CA ASP A 36 -10.32 -10.63 7.54
C ASP A 36 -11.40 -9.55 7.62
N ALA A 37 -11.70 -9.04 8.81
CA ALA A 37 -12.70 -7.99 9.03
C ALA A 37 -12.12 -6.56 9.01
N ILE A 38 -10.81 -6.41 8.83
CA ILE A 38 -10.10 -5.13 8.81
C ILE A 38 -9.87 -4.70 7.36
N VAL A 39 -10.16 -3.44 7.05
CA VAL A 39 -9.77 -2.84 5.77
C VAL A 39 -8.56 -1.94 5.99
N ILE A 40 -7.57 -2.07 5.10
CA ILE A 40 -6.36 -1.25 5.13
C ILE A 40 -6.30 -0.46 3.83
N ALA A 41 -6.04 0.85 3.94
CA ALA A 41 -5.71 1.69 2.81
C ALA A 41 -4.27 2.18 2.90
N VAL A 42 -3.60 2.26 1.76
CA VAL A 42 -2.35 3.00 1.60
C VAL A 42 -2.60 4.16 0.65
N VAL A 43 -2.23 5.37 1.09
CA VAL A 43 -2.56 6.64 0.43
C VAL A 43 -1.28 7.40 0.13
N GLU A 44 -1.09 7.85 -1.11
CA GLU A 44 -0.08 8.85 -1.49
C GLU A 44 -0.74 10.24 -1.45
N TYR A 45 -0.10 11.23 -0.85
CA TYR A 45 -0.59 12.61 -0.84
C TYR A 45 0.57 13.59 -0.96
N GLU A 46 0.25 14.81 -1.39
CA GLU A 46 1.22 15.89 -1.45
C GLU A 46 1.26 16.60 -0.08
N ALA A 47 2.45 16.67 0.52
CA ALA A 47 2.71 17.48 1.69
C ALA A 47 3.39 18.79 1.30
N ASP A 48 3.70 19.62 2.31
CA ASP A 48 4.36 20.91 2.12
C ASP A 48 5.55 20.80 1.16
N TRP A 49 5.68 21.79 0.27
CA TRP A 49 6.76 21.91 -0.72
C TRP A 49 6.74 20.84 -1.83
N GLY A 50 5.58 20.26 -2.13
CA GLY A 50 5.41 19.34 -3.25
C GLY A 50 6.01 17.96 -3.04
N LYS A 51 6.37 17.61 -1.80
CA LYS A 51 6.91 16.29 -1.48
C LYS A 51 5.77 15.28 -1.35
N ARG A 52 5.89 14.18 -2.07
CA ARG A 52 5.02 13.01 -1.92
C ARG A 52 5.23 12.39 -0.55
N ARG A 53 4.13 12.07 0.11
CA ARG A 53 4.07 11.40 1.40
C ARG A 53 3.09 10.24 1.31
N TYR A 54 3.23 9.32 2.26
CA TYR A 54 2.45 8.10 2.31
C TYR A 54 1.86 7.93 3.70
N ARG A 55 0.64 7.40 3.75
CA ARG A 55 -0.08 7.12 5.00
C ARG A 55 -0.73 5.75 4.91
N LEU A 56 -0.80 5.07 6.05
CA LEU A 56 -1.57 3.84 6.24
C LEU A 56 -2.82 4.17 7.05
N ASP A 57 -3.99 3.92 6.47
CA ASP A 57 -5.27 4.06 7.16
C ASP A 57 -5.82 2.66 7.47
N ILE A 58 -6.25 2.44 8.71
CA ILE A 58 -6.85 1.19 9.17
C ILE A 58 -8.31 1.48 9.50
N PHE A 59 -9.20 0.72 8.90
CA PHE A 59 -10.63 0.81 9.11
C PHE A 59 -11.14 -0.43 9.84
N ASP A 60 -12.07 -0.22 10.76
CA ASP A 60 -12.74 -1.30 11.48
C ASP A 60 -13.81 -2.01 10.63
N GLU A 61 -14.51 -2.96 11.24
CA GLU A 61 -15.55 -3.76 10.58
C GLU A 61 -16.77 -2.94 10.16
N ALA A 62 -16.98 -1.77 10.77
CA ALA A 62 -18.04 -0.82 10.41
C ALA A 62 -17.62 0.09 9.24
N GLY A 63 -16.35 0.04 8.83
CA GLY A 63 -15.77 0.92 7.82
C GLY A 63 -15.35 2.28 8.37
N GLU A 64 -15.33 2.44 9.69
CA GLU A 64 -14.87 3.66 10.35
C GLU A 64 -13.36 3.66 10.49
N LEU A 65 -12.73 4.83 10.41
CA LEU A 65 -11.29 4.96 10.57
C LEU A 65 -10.91 4.64 12.02
N ALA A 66 -10.27 3.50 12.23
CA ALA A 66 -9.79 3.04 13.53
C ALA A 66 -8.44 3.68 13.89
N ASP A 67 -7.53 3.77 12.93
CA ASP A 67 -6.20 4.37 13.13
C ASP A 67 -5.58 4.87 11.82
N SER A 68 -4.59 5.75 11.91
CA SER A 68 -3.89 6.33 10.77
C SER A 68 -2.44 6.66 11.09
N PHE A 69 -1.51 6.18 10.27
CA PHE A 69 -0.06 6.37 10.47
C PHE A 69 0.57 7.09 9.30
N ASP A 70 1.14 8.26 9.55
CA ASP A 70 1.81 9.07 8.53
C ASP A 70 3.31 9.32 8.82
N PHE A 71 3.97 10.12 7.97
CA PHE A 71 5.40 10.40 8.10
C PHE A 71 5.82 11.12 9.40
N ARG A 72 4.88 11.73 10.13
CA ARG A 72 5.13 12.44 11.39
C ARG A 72 5.22 11.48 12.57
N ASP A 73 4.52 10.36 12.46
CA ASP A 73 4.40 9.33 13.51
C ASP A 73 5.31 8.12 13.25
N THR A 74 6.22 8.23 12.27
CA THR A 74 7.03 7.12 11.77
C THR A 74 8.52 7.42 11.73
N THR A 75 9.32 6.38 11.92
CA THR A 75 10.78 6.43 11.71
C THR A 75 11.11 6.49 10.21
N PRO A 76 12.31 6.94 9.81
CA PRO A 76 12.72 6.93 8.40
C PRO A 76 12.62 5.55 7.73
N GLU A 77 12.85 4.48 8.48
CA GLU A 77 12.69 3.11 8.01
C GLU A 77 11.22 2.79 7.72
N GLN A 78 10.32 3.15 8.65
CA GLN A 78 8.88 2.97 8.47
C GLN A 78 8.32 3.81 7.31
N VAL A 79 8.81 5.04 7.12
CA VAL A 79 8.49 5.85 5.92
C VAL A 79 8.88 5.12 4.64
N SER A 80 10.08 4.53 4.60
CA SER A 80 10.57 3.78 3.44
C SER A 80 9.73 2.52 3.19
N GLN A 81 9.27 1.86 4.25
CA GLN A 81 8.36 0.72 4.15
C GLN A 81 6.97 1.12 3.65
N LEU A 82 6.42 2.26 4.09
CA LEU A 82 5.15 2.81 3.58
C LEU A 82 5.24 3.13 2.09
N GLU A 83 6.31 3.77 1.66
CA GLU A 83 6.56 4.06 0.24
C GLU A 83 6.63 2.76 -0.57
N ARG A 84 7.41 1.77 -0.11
CA ARG A 84 7.50 0.45 -0.76
C ARG A 84 6.13 -0.22 -0.83
N LEU A 85 5.37 -0.21 0.26
CA LEU A 85 4.04 -0.78 0.31
C LEU A 85 3.10 -0.12 -0.71
N PHE A 86 3.11 1.21 -0.80
CA PHE A 86 2.32 1.95 -1.78
C PHE A 86 2.65 1.53 -3.22
N VAL A 87 3.94 1.45 -3.55
CA VAL A 87 4.39 1.03 -4.88
C VAL A 87 3.91 -0.40 -5.20
N LEU A 88 4.08 -1.33 -4.26
CA LEU A 88 3.64 -2.73 -4.43
C LEU A 88 2.11 -2.84 -4.56
N ALA A 89 1.36 -2.14 -3.71
CA ALA A 89 -0.10 -2.08 -3.76
C ALA A 89 -0.59 -1.54 -5.11
N ARG A 90 0.01 -0.44 -5.58
CA ARG A 90 -0.27 0.15 -6.90
C ARG A 90 0.01 -0.84 -8.03
N ARG A 91 1.16 -1.53 -8.01
CA ARG A 91 1.51 -2.52 -9.03
C ARG A 91 0.52 -3.68 -9.05
N SER A 92 0.19 -4.21 -7.87
CA SER A 92 -0.77 -5.29 -7.67
C SER A 92 -2.16 -4.91 -8.20
N ALA A 93 -2.73 -3.79 -7.73
CA ALA A 93 -4.05 -3.30 -8.14
C ALA A 93 -4.15 -3.01 -9.64
N ASN A 94 -3.05 -2.54 -10.25
CA ASN A 94 -2.97 -2.23 -11.67
C ASN A 94 -2.58 -3.44 -12.53
N LYS A 95 -2.36 -4.60 -11.92
CA LYS A 95 -1.90 -5.82 -12.60
C LYS A 95 -0.64 -5.59 -13.45
N VAL A 96 0.26 -4.71 -12.99
CA VAL A 96 1.45 -4.27 -13.72
C VAL A 96 2.31 -5.47 -14.10
N ASP A 97 2.58 -6.37 -13.16
CA ASP A 97 3.46 -7.52 -13.41
C ASP A 97 2.90 -8.46 -14.48
N SER A 98 1.61 -8.76 -14.42
CA SER A 98 0.95 -9.56 -15.46
C SER A 98 0.93 -8.86 -16.82
N THR A 99 0.89 -7.53 -16.83
CA THR A 99 0.92 -6.72 -18.06
C THR A 99 2.33 -6.74 -18.66
N LEU A 100 3.36 -6.57 -17.83
CA LEU A 100 4.76 -6.68 -18.25
C LEU A 100 5.09 -8.07 -18.80
N GLN A 101 4.59 -9.13 -18.16
CA GLN A 101 4.75 -10.50 -18.67
C GLN A 101 4.10 -10.69 -20.06
N LYS A 102 2.92 -10.12 -20.29
CA LYS A 102 2.27 -10.15 -21.61
C LYS A 102 3.06 -9.38 -22.66
N ILE A 103 3.61 -8.21 -22.29
CA ILE A 103 4.48 -7.42 -23.18
C ILE A 103 5.74 -8.22 -23.53
N ALA A 104 6.43 -8.80 -22.54
CA ALA A 104 7.63 -9.59 -22.77
C ALA A 104 7.38 -10.76 -23.75
N ARG A 105 6.26 -11.48 -23.60
CA ARG A 105 5.85 -12.53 -24.55
C ARG A 105 5.49 -11.99 -25.93
N ALA A 106 4.91 -10.80 -26.03
CA ALA A 106 4.57 -10.19 -27.32
C ALA A 106 5.80 -9.65 -28.07
N LEU A 107 6.89 -9.39 -27.34
CA LEU A 107 8.15 -8.84 -27.87
C LEU A 107 9.21 -9.92 -28.19
N GLU A 108 8.89 -11.21 -28.04
CA GLU A 108 9.80 -12.35 -28.32
C GLU A 108 10.78 -12.01 -29.47
N ILE A 109 12.12 -11.93 -29.34
CA ILE A 109 13.15 -12.40 -28.37
C ILE A 109 12.77 -13.54 -27.42
#